data_AF-A0A4Z0PC62-F1
#
_entry.id   AF-A0A4Z0PC62-F1
#
_cell.length_a   1.000
_cell.length_b   1.000
_cell.length_c   1.000
_cell.angle_alpha   90.00
_cell.angle_beta   90.00
_cell.angle_gamma   90.00
#
_symmetry.space_group_name_H-M   'P 1'
#
loop_
_entity.id
_entity.type
_entity.pdbx_description
1 polymer ?
#
loop_
_entity_poly.entity_id
_entity_poly.type
_entity_poly.pdbx_seq_one_letter_code
_entity_poly.pdbx_strand_id
1 'polypeptide(L)'
;MYPAVRFQNVYFVVGGWVSGGTVSDAGLLIGADQVANGPGVNTSELSLVQRNRCSPVSVMPELMVHELVHRNQGAQDGTLLSYALSEGMADFVSELVTGVPGGANRRLHTYGNAHEKELWADFKKEMLGTNSDNWLANGSQETPEKPCDLGYYVGYKICQAYYNQATDKKQALTDILSIRDAKAFLAQSGYESRLASR
;
A
#
# COMPACT_ATOMS: atom_id res chain seq x y z
N MET A 1 -7.28 17.76 7.33
CA MET A 1 -7.55 16.72 8.35
C MET A 1 -8.89 16.09 8.04
N TYR A 2 -8.96 14.76 8.00
CA TYR A 2 -10.20 13.99 7.84
C TYR A 2 -10.91 13.94 9.21
N PRO A 3 -12.08 14.57 9.39
CA PRO A 3 -12.67 14.75 10.72
C PRO A 3 -13.16 13.46 11.38
N ALA A 4 -13.38 12.40 10.59
CA ALA A 4 -13.96 11.13 11.04
C ALA A 4 -12.92 10.05 11.39
N VAL A 5 -11.63 10.40 11.52
CA VAL A 5 -10.57 9.43 11.86
C VAL A 5 -10.87 8.74 13.19
N ARG A 6 -10.79 7.42 13.18
CA ARG A 6 -10.83 6.55 14.35
C ARG A 6 -9.41 6.12 14.69
N PHE A 7 -8.91 6.60 15.81
CA PHE A 7 -7.61 6.20 16.38
C PHE A 7 -7.77 4.93 17.20
N GLN A 8 -6.68 4.17 17.32
CA GLN A 8 -6.62 2.94 18.11
C GLN A 8 -5.32 2.87 18.90
N ASN A 9 -5.29 2.02 19.92
CA ASN A 9 -4.04 1.65 20.58
C ASN A 9 -3.12 0.95 19.58
N VAL A 10 -1.82 1.19 19.72
CA VAL A 10 -0.76 0.54 18.93
C VAL A 10 0.04 -0.36 19.85
N TYR A 11 0.18 -1.62 19.47
CA TYR A 11 0.96 -2.62 20.20
C TYR A 11 2.13 -3.07 19.34
N PHE A 12 3.33 -3.01 19.90
CA PHE A 12 4.52 -3.55 19.27
C PHE A 12 4.69 -5.00 19.72
N VAL A 13 4.62 -5.91 18.77
CA VAL A 13 4.84 -7.34 18.99
C VAL A 13 6.25 -7.67 18.51
N VAL A 14 6.99 -8.44 19.30
CA VAL A 14 8.37 -8.81 19.01
C VAL A 14 8.43 -10.31 18.72
N GLY A 15 8.89 -10.66 17.51
CA GLY A 15 9.21 -12.03 17.13
C GLY A 15 8.22 -12.67 16.15
N GLY A 16 8.64 -13.79 15.55
CA GLY A 16 7.83 -14.59 14.64
C GLY A 16 7.95 -14.23 13.16
N TRP A 17 8.37 -13.01 12.79
CA TRP A 17 8.51 -12.56 11.40
C TRP A 17 7.29 -12.86 10.51
N VAL A 18 6.10 -12.82 11.11
CA VAL A 18 4.84 -13.26 10.47
C VAL A 18 4.07 -12.12 9.81
N SER A 19 4.15 -10.91 10.34
CA SER A 19 3.38 -9.76 9.86
C SER A 19 4.07 -8.44 10.16
N GLY A 20 4.01 -7.48 9.22
CA GLY A 20 4.53 -6.12 9.42
C GLY A 20 3.55 -5.27 10.23
N GLY A 21 2.25 -5.41 9.94
CA GLY A 21 1.17 -4.77 10.67
C GLY A 21 -0.15 -5.52 10.49
N THR A 22 -1.03 -5.41 11.49
CA THR A 22 -2.35 -6.07 11.47
C THR A 22 -3.36 -5.27 12.27
N VAL A 23 -4.50 -4.96 11.66
CA VAL A 23 -5.63 -4.34 12.35
C VAL A 23 -6.43 -5.41 13.10
N SER A 24 -6.73 -5.16 14.37
CA SER A 24 -7.59 -6.01 15.20
C SER A 24 -8.59 -5.17 16.01
N ASP A 25 -9.55 -5.83 16.65
CA ASP A 25 -10.47 -5.16 17.59
C ASP A 25 -9.75 -4.63 18.83
N ALA A 26 -8.62 -5.22 19.22
CA ALA A 26 -7.81 -4.76 20.35
C ALA A 26 -6.97 -3.52 20.01
N GLY A 27 -6.66 -3.31 18.73
CA GLY A 27 -5.84 -2.21 18.21
C GLY A 27 -4.96 -2.64 17.03
N LEU A 28 -4.03 -1.76 16.66
CA LEU A 28 -3.03 -2.01 15.62
C LEU A 28 -1.88 -2.83 16.21
N LEU A 29 -1.60 -4.00 15.64
CA LEU A 29 -0.46 -4.83 15.99
C LEU A 29 0.65 -4.56 15.00
N ILE A 30 1.83 -4.14 15.46
CA ILE A 30 2.99 -3.85 14.62
C ILE A 30 4.09 -4.86 14.95
N GLY A 31 4.55 -5.60 13.95
CA GLY A 31 5.68 -6.52 14.08
C GLY A 31 6.98 -5.74 14.13
N ALA A 32 7.48 -5.48 15.34
CA ALA A 32 8.65 -4.64 15.56
C ALA A 32 9.91 -5.20 14.87
N ASP A 33 10.00 -6.52 14.72
CA ASP A 33 11.11 -7.21 14.06
C ASP A 33 11.25 -6.87 12.57
N GLN A 34 10.17 -6.52 11.85
CA GLN A 34 10.25 -6.09 10.44
C GLN A 34 10.73 -4.65 10.26
N VAL A 35 10.76 -3.86 11.34
CA VAL A 35 11.14 -2.45 11.38
C VAL A 35 12.26 -2.17 12.39
N ALA A 36 13.07 -3.19 12.69
CA ALA A 36 14.18 -3.13 13.64
C ALA A 36 15.57 -3.07 12.97
N ASN A 37 15.64 -2.76 11.67
CA ASN A 37 16.93 -2.68 10.97
C ASN A 37 17.77 -1.48 11.45
N GLY A 38 19.09 -1.60 11.41
CA GLY A 38 20.00 -0.54 11.85
C GLY A 38 21.49 -0.89 11.70
N PRO A 39 22.39 0.06 11.95
CA PRO A 39 23.83 -0.19 11.88
C PRO A 39 24.25 -1.37 12.75
N GLY A 40 24.91 -2.36 12.14
CA GLY A 40 25.40 -3.56 12.84
C GLY A 40 24.38 -4.69 13.02
N VAL A 41 23.12 -4.53 12.56
CA VAL A 41 22.15 -5.63 12.56
C VAL A 41 22.56 -6.68 11.52
N ASN A 42 22.72 -7.92 11.96
CA ASN A 42 23.00 -9.04 11.05
C ASN A 42 21.70 -9.53 10.38
N THR A 43 21.64 -9.45 9.05
CA THR A 43 20.50 -9.91 8.24
C THR A 43 20.82 -11.12 7.36
N SER A 44 21.95 -11.80 7.60
CA SER A 44 22.41 -12.93 6.79
C SER A 44 21.45 -14.11 6.77
N GLU A 45 20.69 -14.31 7.85
CA GLU A 45 19.74 -15.43 8.00
C GLU A 45 18.36 -15.14 7.39
N LEU A 46 18.08 -13.88 7.02
CA LEU A 46 16.82 -13.52 6.40
C LEU A 46 16.77 -14.01 4.94
N SER A 47 15.59 -14.33 4.43
CA SER A 47 15.39 -14.55 2.99
C SER A 47 15.50 -13.22 2.22
N LEU A 48 15.52 -13.27 0.89
CA LEU A 48 15.56 -12.06 0.04
C LEU A 48 14.41 -11.10 0.38
N VAL A 49 13.17 -11.61 0.37
CA VAL A 49 11.99 -10.78 0.67
C VAL A 49 12.01 -10.25 2.10
N GLN A 50 12.45 -11.05 3.08
CA GLN A 50 12.57 -10.60 4.47
C GLN A 50 13.60 -9.48 4.60
N ARG A 51 14.77 -9.58 3.95
CA ARG A 51 15.77 -8.50 3.92
C ARG A 51 15.22 -7.24 3.26
N ASN A 52 14.52 -7.38 2.14
CA ASN A 52 13.98 -6.25 1.38
C ASN A 52 12.83 -5.54 2.09
N ARG A 53 12.13 -6.22 3.01
CA ARG A 53 11.09 -5.63 3.88
C ARG A 53 11.66 -5.09 5.20
N CYS A 54 12.78 -5.64 5.66
CA CYS A 54 13.44 -5.25 6.91
C CYS A 54 13.93 -3.79 6.85
N SER A 55 13.14 -2.90 7.44
CA SER A 55 13.33 -1.46 7.34
C SER A 55 13.88 -0.87 8.64
N PRO A 56 14.56 0.30 8.61
CA PRO A 56 14.97 0.95 9.84
C PRO A 56 13.77 1.47 10.61
N VAL A 57 13.90 1.59 11.93
CA VAL A 57 12.82 2.06 12.83
C VAL A 57 12.31 3.45 12.48
N SER A 58 13.11 4.26 11.76
CA SER A 58 12.68 5.55 11.23
C SER A 58 11.51 5.46 10.25
N VAL A 59 11.22 4.27 9.71
CA VAL A 59 10.09 4.01 8.79
C VAL A 59 8.76 3.77 9.55
N MET A 60 8.83 3.60 10.88
CA MET A 60 7.67 3.31 11.72
C MET A 60 6.48 4.26 11.52
N PRO A 61 6.67 5.60 11.40
CA PRO A 61 5.55 6.50 11.16
C PRO A 61 4.78 6.17 9.88
N GLU A 62 5.45 5.81 8.78
CA GLU A 62 4.76 5.46 7.54
C GLU A 62 3.94 4.18 7.69
N LEU A 63 4.51 3.16 8.35
CA LEU A 63 3.82 1.90 8.63
C LEU A 63 2.61 2.10 9.55
N MET A 64 2.76 2.86 10.63
CA MET A 64 1.65 3.16 11.55
C MET A 64 0.49 3.87 10.85
N VAL A 65 0.79 4.83 9.95
CA VAL A 65 -0.26 5.51 9.19
C VAL A 65 -0.92 4.55 8.20
N HIS A 66 -0.15 3.71 7.51
CA HIS A 66 -0.67 2.68 6.61
C HIS A 66 -1.70 1.79 7.34
N GLU A 67 -1.32 1.22 8.48
CA GLU A 67 -2.21 0.35 9.27
C GLU A 67 -3.42 1.10 9.83
N LEU A 68 -3.26 2.39 10.21
CA LEU A 68 -4.37 3.22 10.66
C LEU A 68 -5.39 3.47 9.54
N VAL A 69 -4.95 3.56 8.29
CA VAL A 69 -5.86 3.73 7.14
C VAL A 69 -6.76 2.52 6.97
N HIS A 70 -6.24 1.30 7.14
CA HIS A 70 -7.07 0.09 7.09
C HIS A 70 -8.22 0.09 8.11
N ARG A 71 -8.07 0.81 9.22
CA ARG A 71 -9.16 0.98 10.19
C ARG A 71 -10.23 1.98 9.76
N ASN A 72 -9.87 2.90 8.88
CA ASN A 72 -10.69 4.04 8.45
C ASN A 72 -11.23 3.90 7.03
N GLN A 73 -10.81 2.87 6.28
CA GLN A 73 -11.21 2.65 4.90
C GLN A 73 -12.58 1.98 4.75
N GLY A 74 -13.17 2.13 3.56
CA GLY A 74 -14.36 1.40 3.12
C GLY A 74 -14.16 -0.10 2.99
N ALA A 75 -15.25 -0.84 2.84
CA ALA A 75 -15.20 -2.28 2.62
C ALA A 75 -14.67 -2.60 1.21
N GLN A 76 -13.86 -3.66 1.11
CA GLN A 76 -13.43 -4.25 -0.15
C GLN A 76 -14.58 -5.08 -0.75
N ASP A 77 -14.63 -5.20 -2.08
CA ASP A 77 -15.67 -5.97 -2.81
C ASP A 77 -15.21 -7.39 -3.19
N GLY A 78 -13.99 -7.77 -2.81
CA GLY A 78 -13.39 -9.09 -3.06
C GLY A 78 -12.66 -9.20 -4.40
N THR A 79 -12.70 -8.17 -5.26
CA THR A 79 -11.89 -8.13 -6.48
C THR A 79 -10.45 -7.73 -6.20
N LEU A 80 -9.52 -8.17 -7.05
CA LEU A 80 -8.13 -7.72 -7.02
C LEU A 80 -8.03 -6.18 -7.06
N LEU A 81 -8.87 -5.51 -7.85
CA LEU A 81 -8.93 -4.05 -7.89
C LEU A 81 -9.23 -3.46 -6.51
N SER A 82 -10.22 -4.00 -5.80
CA SER A 82 -10.58 -3.49 -4.47
C SER A 82 -9.49 -3.70 -3.43
N TYR A 83 -8.80 -4.84 -3.46
CA TYR A 83 -7.66 -5.09 -2.56
C TYR A 83 -6.47 -4.20 -2.90
N ALA A 84 -6.11 -4.07 -4.19
CA ALA A 84 -5.06 -3.15 -4.62
C ALA A 84 -5.37 -1.70 -4.20
N LEU A 85 -6.61 -1.24 -4.37
CA LEU A 85 -7.03 0.09 -3.93
C LEU A 85 -6.92 0.26 -2.41
N SER A 86 -7.29 -0.74 -1.62
CA SER A 86 -7.13 -0.73 -0.16
C SER A 86 -5.67 -0.55 0.27
N GLU A 87 -4.78 -1.40 -0.25
CA GLU A 87 -3.35 -1.36 0.08
C GLU A 87 -2.67 -0.09 -0.42
N GLY A 88 -2.90 0.24 -1.69
CA GLY A 88 -2.33 1.42 -2.31
C GLY A 88 -2.86 2.75 -1.74
N MET A 89 -4.11 2.77 -1.26
CA MET A 89 -4.66 3.90 -0.50
C MET A 89 -3.91 4.10 0.82
N ALA A 90 -3.65 3.02 1.56
CA ALA A 90 -2.92 3.09 2.81
C ALA A 90 -1.52 3.68 2.61
N ASP A 91 -0.81 3.27 1.56
CA ASP A 91 0.47 3.87 1.17
C ASP A 91 0.36 5.33 0.72
N PHE A 92 -0.64 5.66 -0.09
CA PHE A 92 -0.80 7.02 -0.59
C PHE A 92 -1.17 8.01 0.53
N VAL A 93 -2.08 7.61 1.43
CA VAL A 93 -2.42 8.43 2.59
C VAL A 93 -1.24 8.52 3.56
N SER A 94 -0.46 7.43 3.71
CA SER A 94 0.81 7.45 4.46
C SER A 94 1.77 8.50 3.91
N GLU A 95 1.94 8.59 2.59
CA GLU A 95 2.71 9.67 1.96
C GLU A 95 2.15 11.06 2.27
N LEU A 96 0.83 11.26 2.14
CA LEU A 96 0.22 12.57 2.41
C LEU A 96 0.43 13.05 3.85
N VAL A 97 0.48 12.12 4.81
CA VAL A 97 0.64 12.43 6.24
C VAL A 97 2.11 12.63 6.61
N THR A 98 2.99 11.77 6.11
CA THR A 98 4.42 11.73 6.50
C THR A 98 5.31 12.61 5.61
N GLY A 99 4.83 12.98 4.41
CA GLY A 99 5.62 13.66 3.39
C GLY A 99 6.64 12.75 2.69
N VAL A 100 6.56 11.44 2.90
CA VAL A 100 7.50 10.47 2.33
C VAL A 100 6.92 9.85 1.06
N PRO A 101 7.53 10.10 -0.13
CA PRO A 101 7.05 9.52 -1.37
C PRO A 101 7.00 7.99 -1.35
N GLY A 102 5.86 7.43 -1.73
CA GLY A 102 5.56 6.00 -1.77
C GLY A 102 5.14 5.39 -0.42
N GLY A 103 5.04 6.20 0.65
CA GLY A 103 4.54 5.73 1.95
C GLY A 103 5.33 4.56 2.53
N ALA A 104 4.62 3.60 3.12
CA ALA A 104 5.22 2.44 3.79
C ALA A 104 5.92 1.50 2.80
N ASN A 105 5.36 1.31 1.60
CA ASN A 105 5.92 0.44 0.56
C ASN A 105 6.71 1.18 -0.53
N ARG A 106 7.39 2.27 -0.17
CA ARG A 106 8.17 3.10 -1.12
C ARG A 106 9.17 2.32 -1.99
N ARG A 107 9.66 1.17 -1.53
CA ARG A 107 10.55 0.25 -2.29
C ARG A 107 9.97 -0.18 -3.64
N LEU A 108 8.64 -0.25 -3.76
CA LEU A 108 7.96 -0.67 -4.98
C LEU A 108 8.08 0.36 -6.11
N HIS A 109 8.26 1.63 -5.76
CA HIS A 109 8.12 2.73 -6.73
C HIS A 109 9.25 2.79 -7.74
N THR A 110 10.47 2.37 -7.40
CA THR A 110 11.59 2.35 -8.36
C THR A 110 11.25 1.45 -9.55
N TYR A 111 10.82 0.21 -9.29
CA TYR A 111 10.40 -0.71 -10.33
C TYR A 111 9.07 -0.28 -10.95
N GLY A 112 8.08 0.06 -10.12
CA GLY A 112 6.75 0.44 -10.56
C GLY A 112 6.74 1.62 -11.53
N ASN A 113 7.54 2.66 -11.27
CA ASN A 113 7.65 3.81 -12.16
C ASN A 113 8.34 3.46 -13.48
N ALA A 114 9.34 2.58 -13.46
CA ALA A 114 10.04 2.14 -14.67
C ALA A 114 9.15 1.25 -15.57
N HIS A 115 8.21 0.51 -14.97
CA HIS A 115 7.36 -0.48 -15.64
C HIS A 115 5.86 -0.15 -15.60
N GLU A 116 5.47 1.11 -15.36
CA GLU A 116 4.07 1.50 -15.06
C GLU A 116 3.07 1.04 -16.15
N LYS A 117 3.45 1.19 -17.42
CA LYS A 117 2.62 0.79 -18.57
C LYS A 117 2.43 -0.72 -18.68
N GLU A 118 3.50 -1.48 -18.46
CA GLU A 118 3.50 -2.95 -18.50
C GLU A 118 2.66 -3.51 -17.35
N LEU A 119 2.91 -3.02 -16.14
CA LEU A 119 2.14 -3.39 -14.96
C LEU A 119 0.66 -3.10 -15.13
N TRP A 120 0.31 -1.93 -15.68
CA TRP A 120 -1.11 -1.63 -15.93
C TRP A 120 -1.73 -2.57 -16.97
N ALA A 121 -1.01 -2.87 -18.05
CA ALA A 121 -1.51 -3.77 -19.09
C ALA A 121 -1.80 -5.18 -18.56
N ASP A 122 -0.94 -5.69 -17.67
CA ASP A 122 -1.15 -6.99 -17.03
C ASP A 122 -2.24 -6.94 -15.96
N PHE A 123 -2.21 -5.94 -15.07
CA PHE A 123 -3.18 -5.78 -13.99
C PHE A 123 -4.61 -5.75 -14.50
N LYS A 124 -4.87 -5.01 -15.59
CA LYS A 124 -6.20 -4.92 -16.21
C LYS A 124 -6.82 -6.25 -16.61
N LYS A 125 -6.00 -7.24 -16.97
CA LYS A 125 -6.47 -8.56 -17.38
C LYS A 125 -7.07 -9.33 -16.20
N GLU A 126 -6.60 -9.04 -14.99
CA GLU A 126 -6.90 -9.80 -13.78
C GLU A 126 -7.77 -9.02 -12.77
N MET A 127 -7.74 -7.68 -12.81
CA MET A 127 -8.24 -6.80 -11.73
C MET A 127 -9.71 -7.00 -11.32
N LEU A 128 -10.56 -7.55 -12.21
CA LEU A 128 -11.97 -7.78 -11.92
C LEU A 128 -12.25 -9.19 -11.37
N GLY A 129 -11.25 -10.06 -11.35
CA GLY A 129 -11.30 -11.38 -10.72
C GLY A 129 -10.98 -11.32 -9.23
N THR A 130 -11.08 -12.47 -8.58
CA THR A 130 -10.80 -12.65 -7.14
C THR A 130 -9.41 -13.24 -6.87
N ASN A 131 -8.69 -13.69 -7.91
CA ASN A 131 -7.33 -14.17 -7.77
C ASN A 131 -6.38 -12.97 -7.65
N SER A 132 -5.57 -12.95 -6.58
CA SER A 132 -4.60 -11.90 -6.31
C SER A 132 -3.15 -12.40 -6.25
N ASP A 133 -2.92 -13.69 -6.53
CA ASP A 133 -1.64 -14.38 -6.30
C ASP A 133 -0.47 -13.77 -7.09
N ASN A 134 -0.73 -13.06 -8.19
CA ASN A 134 0.31 -12.39 -8.98
C ASN A 134 0.63 -10.96 -8.50
N TRP A 135 -0.15 -10.44 -7.54
CA TRP A 135 -0.20 -9.00 -7.24
C TRP A 135 -0.10 -8.66 -5.76
N LEU A 136 -0.58 -9.53 -4.88
CA LEU A 136 -0.70 -9.28 -3.44
C LEU A 136 -0.26 -10.51 -2.64
N ALA A 137 0.42 -10.27 -1.52
CA ALA A 137 0.97 -11.30 -0.63
C ALA A 137 1.85 -12.34 -1.34
N ASN A 138 2.46 -11.97 -2.47
CA ASN A 138 3.16 -12.90 -3.38
C ASN A 138 4.68 -12.89 -3.16
N GLY A 139 5.12 -12.86 -1.90
CA GLY A 139 6.53 -12.76 -1.52
C GLY A 139 7.43 -13.89 -2.06
N SER A 140 6.86 -15.05 -2.39
CA SER A 140 7.57 -16.16 -3.04
C SER A 140 8.00 -15.86 -4.49
N GLN A 141 7.41 -14.84 -5.12
CA GLN A 141 7.72 -14.40 -6.49
C GLN A 141 8.74 -13.26 -6.53
N GLU A 142 9.23 -12.79 -5.38
CA GLU A 142 10.23 -11.73 -5.34
C GLU A 142 11.57 -12.19 -5.93
N THR A 143 12.13 -11.38 -6.83
CA THR A 143 13.48 -11.54 -7.38
C THR A 143 14.34 -10.30 -7.07
N PRO A 144 15.67 -10.36 -7.26
CA PRO A 144 16.52 -9.19 -7.10
C PRO A 144 16.13 -8.01 -8.02
N GLU A 145 15.50 -8.29 -9.17
CA GLU A 145 15.11 -7.31 -10.19
C GLU A 145 13.64 -6.90 -10.10
N LYS A 146 12.76 -7.77 -9.58
CA LYS A 146 11.31 -7.53 -9.53
C LYS A 146 10.77 -7.72 -8.10
N PRO A 147 10.25 -6.66 -7.46
CA PRO A 147 9.64 -6.80 -6.15
C PRO A 147 8.29 -7.53 -6.23
N CYS A 148 7.92 -8.23 -5.16
CA CYS A 148 6.55 -8.67 -4.95
C CYS A 148 5.62 -7.50 -4.58
N ASP A 149 4.32 -7.79 -4.43
CA ASP A 149 3.27 -6.89 -3.94
C ASP A 149 3.01 -5.64 -4.83
N LEU A 150 3.25 -5.76 -6.14
CA LEU A 150 3.08 -4.64 -7.09
C LEU A 150 1.61 -4.18 -7.23
N GLY A 151 0.63 -4.92 -6.69
CA GLY A 151 -0.74 -4.45 -6.55
C GLY A 151 -0.86 -3.18 -5.69
N TYR A 152 -0.01 -3.04 -4.67
CA TYR A 152 0.06 -1.85 -3.80
C TYR A 152 0.42 -0.61 -4.63
N TYR A 153 1.46 -0.73 -5.47
CA TYR A 153 1.88 0.33 -6.37
C TYR A 153 0.75 0.73 -7.34
N VAL A 154 0.06 -0.24 -7.96
CA VAL A 154 -1.04 0.07 -8.89
C VAL A 154 -2.17 0.82 -8.18
N GLY A 155 -2.62 0.33 -7.03
CA GLY A 155 -3.66 0.99 -6.24
C GLY A 155 -3.26 2.40 -5.78
N TYR A 156 -2.00 2.58 -5.40
CA TYR A 156 -1.42 3.87 -5.03
C TYR A 156 -1.54 4.83 -6.21
N LYS A 157 -1.18 4.40 -7.43
CA LYS A 157 -1.20 5.29 -8.62
C LYS A 157 -2.62 5.69 -9.00
N ILE A 158 -3.61 4.82 -8.81
CA ILE A 158 -5.02 5.14 -9.02
C ILE A 158 -5.49 6.19 -8.01
N CYS A 159 -5.20 6.00 -6.71
CA CYS A 159 -5.54 6.98 -5.66
C CYS A 159 -4.84 8.32 -5.88
N GLN A 160 -3.54 8.29 -6.20
CA GLN A 160 -2.75 9.48 -6.52
C GLN A 160 -3.33 10.23 -7.73
N ALA A 161 -3.74 9.51 -8.79
CA ALA A 161 -4.36 10.13 -9.95
C ALA A 161 -5.63 10.88 -9.52
N TYR A 162 -6.56 10.21 -8.85
CA TYR A 162 -7.80 10.81 -8.37
C TYR A 162 -7.54 12.06 -7.50
N TYR A 163 -6.66 11.94 -6.51
CA TYR A 163 -6.31 13.05 -5.64
C TYR A 163 -5.71 14.23 -6.41
N ASN A 164 -4.81 13.98 -7.36
CA ASN A 164 -4.10 15.04 -8.07
C ASN A 164 -5.02 15.88 -8.96
N GLN A 165 -6.04 15.29 -9.59
CA GLN A 165 -6.99 16.04 -10.41
C GLN A 165 -8.04 16.80 -9.59
N ALA A 166 -8.30 16.38 -8.35
CA ALA A 166 -9.33 16.99 -7.53
C ALA A 166 -8.93 18.42 -7.13
N THR A 167 -9.88 19.35 -7.23
CA THR A 167 -9.67 20.73 -6.73
C THR A 167 -9.79 20.77 -5.21
N ASP A 168 -10.80 20.09 -4.65
CA ASP A 168 -10.94 19.93 -3.20
C ASP A 168 -10.18 18.68 -2.72
N LYS A 169 -9.00 18.90 -2.15
CA LYS A 169 -8.16 17.82 -1.61
C LYS A 169 -8.76 17.15 -0.36
N LYS A 170 -9.57 17.86 0.43
CA LYS A 170 -10.21 17.29 1.62
C LYS A 170 -11.34 16.35 1.22
N GLN A 171 -12.12 16.75 0.21
CA GLN A 171 -13.13 15.88 -0.38
C GLN A 171 -12.46 14.66 -1.04
N ALA A 172 -11.39 14.86 -1.82
CA ALA A 172 -10.70 13.76 -2.47
C ALA A 172 -10.16 12.71 -1.48
N LEU A 173 -9.61 13.14 -0.35
CA LEU A 173 -9.19 12.22 0.71
C LEU A 173 -10.38 11.46 1.33
N THR A 174 -11.53 12.13 1.49
CA THR A 174 -12.76 11.50 1.97
C THR A 174 -13.25 10.44 0.98
N ASP A 175 -13.26 10.76 -0.31
CA ASP A 175 -13.69 9.84 -1.37
C ASP A 175 -12.78 8.61 -1.45
N ILE A 176 -11.46 8.84 -1.38
CA ILE A 176 -10.44 7.78 -1.28
C ILE A 176 -10.73 6.87 -0.07
N LEU A 177 -10.84 7.41 1.14
CA LEU A 177 -11.09 6.60 2.34
C LEU A 177 -12.46 5.90 2.34
N SER A 178 -13.39 6.33 1.49
CA SER A 178 -14.77 5.83 1.48
C SER A 178 -15.13 5.02 0.24
N ILE A 179 -14.15 4.59 -0.57
CA ILE A 179 -14.38 3.77 -1.77
C ILE A 179 -15.26 2.55 -1.44
N ARG A 180 -16.34 2.41 -2.22
CA ARG A 180 -17.27 1.25 -2.18
C ARG A 180 -17.40 0.55 -3.53
N ASP A 181 -17.27 1.30 -4.61
CA ASP A 181 -17.27 0.79 -5.98
C ASP A 181 -15.89 1.05 -6.59
N ALA A 182 -15.08 -0.01 -6.59
CA ALA A 182 -13.70 0.03 -7.07
C ALA A 182 -13.63 0.40 -8.56
N LYS A 183 -14.58 -0.10 -9.37
CA LYS A 183 -14.64 0.17 -10.82
C LYS A 183 -15.02 1.62 -11.10
N ALA A 184 -16.03 2.13 -10.42
CA ALA A 184 -16.45 3.51 -10.56
C ALA A 184 -15.35 4.46 -10.10
N PHE A 185 -14.65 4.16 -9.01
CA PHE A 185 -13.52 4.95 -8.54
C PHE A 185 -12.37 4.96 -9.55
N LEU A 186 -12.00 3.79 -10.11
CA LEU A 186 -10.98 3.71 -11.16
C LEU A 186 -11.35 4.59 -12.36
N ALA A 187 -12.59 4.52 -12.84
CA ALA A 187 -13.05 5.35 -13.95
C ALA A 187 -12.96 6.86 -13.63
N GLN A 188 -13.38 7.25 -12.42
CA GLN A 188 -13.33 8.64 -11.96
C GLN A 188 -11.90 9.14 -11.73
N SER A 189 -10.96 8.26 -11.37
CA SER A 189 -9.56 8.63 -11.10
C SER A 189 -8.85 9.26 -12.30
N GLY A 190 -9.30 8.97 -13.51
CA GLY A 190 -8.62 9.38 -14.74
C GLY A 190 -7.21 8.78 -14.88
N TYR A 191 -6.89 7.72 -14.13
CA TYR A 191 -5.59 7.06 -14.17
C TYR A 191 -5.28 6.51 -15.57
N GLU A 192 -6.22 5.76 -16.16
CA GLU A 192 -6.05 5.17 -17.49
C GLU A 192 -5.78 6.20 -18.58
N SER A 193 -6.60 7.25 -18.63
CA SER A 193 -6.48 8.30 -19.65
C SER A 193 -5.14 9.04 -19.54
N ARG A 194 -4.65 9.25 -18.31
CA ARG A 194 -3.35 9.89 -18.07
C ARG A 194 -2.18 8.99 -18.39
N LEU A 195 -2.28 7.69 -18.13
CA LEU A 195 -1.22 6.76 -18.47
C LEU A 195 -1.08 6.61 -20.00
N ALA A 196 -2.19 6.68 -20.73
CA ALA A 196 -2.21 6.63 -22.19
C ALA A 196 -1.62 7.90 -22.85
N SER A 197 -1.59 9.04 -22.15
CA SER A 197 -1.08 10.31 -22.69
C SER A 197 0.39 10.62 -22.36
N ARG A 198 1.06 9.77 -21.57
CA ARG A 198 2.50 9.84 -21.27
C ARG A 198 3.31 9.04 -22.28
#